data_AF-A0AAE3ZED5-F1
#
_entry.id   AF-A0AAE3ZED5-F1
#
_cell.length_a   1.000
_cell.length_b   1.000
_cell.length_c   1.000
_cell.angle_alpha   90.00
_cell.angle_beta   90.00
_cell.angle_gamma   90.00
#
_symmetry.space_group_name_H-M   'P 1'
#
loop_
_entity.id
_entity.type
_entity.pdbx_description
1 polymer ?
#
loop_
_entity_poly.entity_id
_entity_poly.type
_entity_poly.pdbx_seq_one_letter_code
_entity_poly.pdbx_strand_id
1 'polypeptide(L)'
;MPRSMQQIIDSAETLADRFEAYAPEPGDQRDPRPLEQLRSAVADRAAAEAALAAAVTTARQTGYSWATIGTLLGTSGEAARQRYTDAAAA
;
A
#
# COMPACT_ATOMS: atom_id res chain seq x y z
N MET A 1 19.58 12.28 23.25
CA MET A 1 20.06 11.20 24.13
C MET A 1 19.02 10.09 24.15
N PRO A 2 19.41 8.81 24.03
CA PRO A 2 18.48 7.69 24.21
C PRO A 2 17.96 7.65 25.66
N ARG A 3 16.73 7.18 25.88
CA ARG A 3 16.16 7.03 27.23
C ARG A 3 16.97 6.03 28.03
N SER A 4 17.10 6.24 29.35
CA SER A 4 17.68 5.26 30.25
C SER A 4 16.74 4.06 30.44
N MET A 5 17.29 2.93 30.89
CA MET A 5 16.50 1.75 31.22
C MET A 5 15.42 2.05 32.27
N GLN A 6 15.78 2.80 33.32
CA GLN A 6 14.82 3.19 34.35
C GLN A 6 13.67 4.02 33.77
N GLN A 7 13.97 4.97 32.88
CA GLN A 7 12.93 5.78 32.22
C GLN A 7 11.99 4.94 31.32
N ILE A 8 12.48 3.82 30.77
CA ILE A 8 11.64 2.90 29.99
C ILE A 8 10.71 2.13 30.95
N ILE A 9 11.23 1.68 32.09
CA ILE A 9 10.46 0.96 33.11
C ILE A 9 9.36 1.86 33.68
N ASP A 10 9.71 3.06 34.13
CA ASP A 10 8.75 4.01 34.71
C ASP A 10 7.64 4.39 33.70
N SER A 11 8.02 4.51 32.42
CA SER A 11 7.06 4.78 31.34
C SER A 11 6.15 3.58 31.06
N ALA A 12 6.63 2.35 31.23
CA ALA A 12 5.82 1.16 31.06
C ALA A 12 4.81 0.99 32.20
N GLU A 13 5.22 1.25 33.44
CA GLU A 13 4.32 1.25 34.61
C GLU A 13 3.21 2.29 34.45
N THR A 14 3.57 3.52 34.04
CA THR A 14 2.59 4.58 33.75
C THR A 14 1.56 4.17 32.68
N LEU A 15 1.99 3.40 31.67
CA LEU A 15 1.10 2.91 30.62
C LEU A 15 0.20 1.77 31.12
N ALA A 16 0.73 0.88 31.98
CA ALA A 16 -0.03 -0.19 32.60
C ALA A 16 -1.15 0.38 33.47
N ASP A 17 -0.85 1.34 34.36
CA ASP A 17 -1.84 2.01 35.20
C ASP A 17 -2.96 2.65 34.38
N ARG A 18 -2.60 3.32 33.27
CA ARG A 18 -3.57 3.92 32.34
C ARG A 18 -4.45 2.88 31.67
N PHE A 19 -3.89 1.75 31.27
CA PHE A 19 -4.64 0.68 30.62
C PHE A 19 -5.60 0.01 31.60
N GLU A 20 -5.15 -0.27 32.82
CA GLU A 20 -5.95 -0.90 33.88
C GLU A 20 -7.07 0.02 34.39
N ALA A 21 -6.81 1.32 34.50
CA ALA A 21 -7.80 2.30 34.96
C ALA A 21 -8.80 2.72 33.86
N TYR A 22 -8.59 2.30 32.61
CA TYR A 22 -9.42 2.74 31.50
C TYR A 22 -10.74 1.95 31.42
N ALA A 23 -11.85 2.66 31.63
CA ALA A 23 -13.20 2.18 31.37
C ALA A 23 -13.70 2.80 30.05
N PRO A 24 -13.98 2.00 29.00
CA PRO A 24 -14.38 2.54 27.70
C PRO A 24 -15.72 3.27 27.76
N GLU A 25 -15.77 4.47 27.19
CA GLU A 25 -17.02 5.21 26.97
C GLU A 25 -17.65 4.87 25.60
N PRO A 26 -18.97 5.04 25.44
CA PRO A 26 -19.61 4.95 24.13
C PRO A 26 -18.96 5.92 23.13
N GLY A 27 -18.30 5.38 22.10
CA GLY A 27 -17.60 6.15 21.07
C GLY A 27 -16.07 5.98 21.07
N ASP A 28 -15.50 5.42 22.14
CA ASP A 28 -14.08 5.10 22.19
C ASP A 28 -13.71 3.92 21.27
N GLN A 29 -14.61 2.94 21.18
CA GLN A 29 -14.46 1.83 20.27
C GLN A 29 -14.84 2.26 18.85
N ARG A 30 -13.87 2.15 17.94
CA ARG A 30 -14.12 2.24 16.50
C ARG A 30 -14.00 0.87 15.90
N ASP A 31 -14.90 0.57 14.98
CA ASP A 31 -14.81 -0.64 14.18
C ASP A 31 -13.53 -0.57 13.31
N PRO A 32 -12.58 -1.52 13.44
CA PRO A 32 -11.35 -1.51 12.64
C PRO A 32 -11.59 -1.98 11.19
N ARG A 33 -12.70 -2.68 10.92
CA ARG A 33 -12.97 -3.33 9.62
C ARG A 33 -12.88 -2.38 8.42
N PRO A 34 -13.36 -1.13 8.45
CA PRO A 34 -13.21 -0.21 7.32
C PRO A 34 -11.74 0.09 6.98
N LEU A 35 -10.87 0.19 7.99
CA LEU A 35 -9.43 0.43 7.75
C LEU A 35 -8.73 -0.83 7.26
N GLU A 36 -9.14 -2.01 7.73
CA GLU A 36 -8.66 -3.30 7.22
C GLU A 36 -9.06 -3.49 5.75
N GLN A 37 -10.31 -3.19 5.40
CA GLN A 37 -10.80 -3.22 4.02
C GLN A 37 -10.01 -2.26 3.12
N LEU A 38 -9.75 -1.03 3.60
CA LEU A 38 -8.93 -0.08 2.86
C LEU A 38 -7.51 -0.61 2.66
N ARG A 39 -6.89 -1.19 3.70
CA ARG A 39 -5.56 -1.78 3.61
C ARG A 39 -5.51 -2.93 2.60
N SER A 40 -6.51 -3.81 2.60
CA SER A 40 -6.62 -4.88 1.62
C SER A 40 -6.72 -4.32 0.20
N ALA A 41 -7.62 -3.36 -0.02
CA ALA A 41 -7.80 -2.75 -1.34
C ALA A 41 -6.53 -2.06 -1.86
N VAL A 42 -5.74 -1.43 -0.97
CA VAL A 42 -4.43 -0.86 -1.36
C VAL A 42 -3.46 -1.95 -1.78
N ALA A 43 -3.38 -3.05 -1.03
CA ALA A 43 -2.51 -4.18 -1.37
C ALA A 43 -2.93 -4.84 -2.70
N ASP A 44 -4.22 -5.08 -2.87
CA ASP A 44 -4.79 -5.67 -4.10
C ASP A 44 -4.54 -4.77 -5.31
N ARG A 45 -4.70 -3.45 -5.15
CA ARG A 45 -4.37 -2.49 -6.21
C ARG A 45 -2.89 -2.53 -6.58
N ALA A 46 -1.99 -2.54 -5.59
CA ALA A 46 -0.55 -2.61 -5.84
C ALA A 46 -0.15 -3.91 -6.56
N ALA A 47 -0.73 -5.04 -6.15
CA ALA A 47 -0.51 -6.34 -6.81
C ALA A 47 -1.01 -6.33 -8.25
N ALA A 48 -2.20 -5.77 -8.50
CA ALA A 48 -2.75 -5.63 -9.85
C ALA A 48 -1.89 -4.71 -10.73
N GLU A 49 -1.41 -3.58 -10.20
CA GLU A 49 -0.52 -2.66 -10.91
C GLU A 49 0.80 -3.34 -11.29
N ALA A 50 1.41 -4.10 -10.38
CA ALA A 50 2.64 -4.86 -10.64
C ALA A 50 2.42 -5.96 -11.70
N ALA A 51 1.32 -6.71 -11.61
CA ALA A 51 0.95 -7.72 -12.59
C ALA A 51 0.74 -7.11 -13.98
N LEU A 52 0.09 -5.95 -14.07
CA LEU A 52 -0.12 -5.24 -15.33
C LEU A 52 1.19 -4.79 -15.95
N ALA A 53 2.11 -4.23 -15.15
CA ALA A 53 3.44 -3.85 -15.63
C ALA A 53 4.22 -5.06 -16.17
N ALA A 54 4.21 -6.19 -15.47
CA ALA A 54 4.88 -7.42 -15.92
C ALA A 54 4.28 -7.95 -17.24
N ALA A 55 2.95 -7.92 -17.37
CA ALA A 55 2.27 -8.32 -18.60
C ALA A 55 2.62 -7.41 -19.78
N VAL A 56 2.66 -6.08 -19.57
CA VAL A 56 3.08 -5.11 -20.59
C VAL A 56 4.52 -5.37 -21.04
N THR A 57 5.44 -5.59 -20.09
CA THR A 57 6.84 -5.92 -20.38
C THR A 57 6.95 -7.19 -21.23
N THR A 58 6.22 -8.25 -20.85
CA THR A 58 6.21 -9.52 -21.58
C THR A 58 5.66 -9.33 -23.00
N ALA A 59 4.55 -8.60 -23.15
CA ALA A 59 3.97 -8.29 -24.46
C ALA A 59 4.95 -7.51 -25.35
N ARG A 60 5.67 -6.53 -24.78
CA ARG A 60 6.68 -5.77 -25.51
C ARG A 60 7.87 -6.63 -25.94
N GLN A 61 8.37 -7.50 -25.07
CA GLN A 61 9.46 -8.44 -25.37
C GLN A 61 9.07 -9.46 -26.44
N THR A 62 7.78 -9.81 -26.51
CA THR A 62 7.23 -10.72 -27.54
C THR A 62 7.00 -10.01 -28.89
N GLY A 63 7.18 -8.68 -28.93
CA GLY A 63 7.13 -7.88 -30.16
C GLY A 63 5.79 -7.18 -30.44
N TYR A 64 4.80 -7.28 -29.55
CA TYR A 64 3.51 -6.59 -29.72
C TYR A 64 3.66 -5.08 -29.70
N SER A 65 3.07 -4.39 -30.67
CA SER A 65 3.17 -2.93 -30.79
C SER A 65 2.58 -2.19 -29.59
N TRP A 66 3.09 -1.00 -29.30
CA TRP A 66 2.50 -0.11 -28.29
C TRP A 66 1.05 0.26 -28.61
N ALA A 67 0.68 0.36 -29.88
CA ALA A 67 -0.69 0.60 -30.28
C ALA A 67 -1.62 -0.53 -29.81
N THR A 68 -1.25 -1.79 -30.06
CA THR A 68 -2.01 -2.98 -29.61
C THR A 68 -2.13 -3.02 -28.08
N ILE A 69 -1.03 -2.77 -27.37
CA ILE A 69 -1.02 -2.77 -25.90
C ILE A 69 -1.89 -1.63 -25.35
N GLY A 70 -1.79 -0.43 -25.92
CA GLY A 70 -2.62 0.71 -25.54
C GLY A 70 -4.11 0.42 -25.67
N THR A 71 -4.53 -0.22 -26.78
CA THR A 71 -5.92 -0.63 -26.98
C THR A 71 -6.43 -1.54 -25.86
N LEU A 72 -5.65 -2.52 -25.42
CA LEU A 72 -6.03 -3.42 -24.33
C LEU A 72 -6.07 -2.71 -22.97
N LEU A 73 -5.20 -1.73 -22.77
CA LEU A 73 -5.17 -0.89 -21.57
C LEU A 73 -6.26 0.19 -21.56
N GLY A 74 -7.03 0.35 -22.64
CA GLY A 74 -8.02 1.42 -22.78
C GLY A 74 -7.42 2.82 -22.90
N THR A 75 -6.18 2.93 -23.41
CA THR A 75 -5.47 4.21 -23.59
C THR A 75 -4.79 4.28 -24.96
N SER A 76 -4.14 5.39 -25.28
CA SER A 76 -3.34 5.48 -26.50
C SER A 76 -2.04 4.67 -26.36
N GLY A 77 -1.53 4.15 -27.48
CA GLY A 77 -0.26 3.42 -27.46
C GLY A 77 0.92 4.27 -26.97
N GLU A 78 0.91 5.56 -27.28
CA GLU A 78 1.94 6.50 -26.81
C GLU A 78 1.84 6.74 -25.30
N ALA A 79 0.62 6.88 -24.75
CA ALA A 79 0.43 6.98 -23.30
C ALA A 79 0.86 5.70 -22.57
N ALA A 80 0.57 4.53 -23.14
CA ALA A 80 1.06 3.25 -22.61
C ALA A 80 2.59 3.17 -22.65
N ARG A 81 3.22 3.58 -23.77
CA ARG A 81 4.68 3.61 -23.88
C ARG A 81 5.28 4.45 -22.77
N GLN A 82 4.89 5.72 -22.65
CA GLN A 82 5.43 6.66 -21.66
C GLN A 82 5.34 6.09 -20.24
N ARG A 83 4.15 5.62 -19.83
CA ARG A 83 3.93 5.07 -18.49
C ARG A 83 4.83 3.88 -18.18
N TYR A 84 4.93 2.92 -19.10
CA TYR A 84 5.59 1.63 -18.83
C TYR A 84 7.07 1.59 -19.23
N THR A 85 7.59 2.56 -19.99
CA THR A 85 9.05 2.75 -20.12
C THR A 85 9.64 3.43 -18.90
N ASP A 86 8.93 4.40 -18.30
CA ASP A 86 9.45 5.14 -17.14
C ASP A 86 9.35 4.28 -15.87
N ALA A 87 8.29 3.49 -15.73
CA ALA A 87 8.14 2.55 -14.62
C ALA A 87 9.15 1.39 -14.62
N ALA A 88 9.80 1.09 -15.76
CA ALA A 88 10.86 0.09 -15.84
C ALA A 88 12.24 0.66 -15.44
N ALA A 89 12.37 1.98 -15.33
CA ALA A 89 13.61 2.66 -14.95
C ALA A 89 13.67 3.04 -13.45
N ALA A 90 12.57 2.86 -12.71
CA ALA A 90 12.44 3.13 -11.28
C ALA A 90 12.52 1.84 -10.45
#